data_AF-A0A4Y8C9I7-F1
#
_entry.id   AF-A0A4Y8C9I7-F1
#
_cell.length_a   1.000
_cell.length_b   1.000
_cell.length_c   1.000
_cell.angle_alpha   90.00
_cell.angle_beta   90.00
_cell.angle_gamma   90.00
#
_symmetry.space_group_name_H-M   'P 1'
#
loop_
_entity.id
_entity.type
_entity.pdbx_description
1 polymer ?
#
loop_
_entity_poly.entity_id
_entity_poly.type
_entity_poly.pdbx_seq_one_letter_code
_entity_poly.pdbx_strand_id
1 'polypeptide(L)'
;GAPSITKDGVSVAKEVELKDSLENMGASLVREVASKTADQAGDGTTTATVLAHAIFKEGLRNITAGANPIEVKRGMDKACEAIVAELKKLSREVKDKKEIAQVATISANS
;
A
#
# COMPACT_ATOMS: atom_id res chain seq x y z
N GLY A 1 -24.97 -18.38 -9.81
CA GLY A 1 -25.16 -18.45 -8.34
C GLY A 1 -25.41 -17.06 -7.80
N ALA A 2 -25.72 -16.94 -6.50
CA ALA A 2 -25.86 -15.63 -5.85
C ALA A 2 -24.51 -14.88 -5.86
N PRO A 3 -24.50 -13.54 -6.01
CA PRO A 3 -23.27 -12.76 -6.03
C PRO A 3 -22.56 -12.83 -4.66
N SER A 4 -21.23 -12.91 -4.69
CA SER A 4 -20.42 -12.76 -3.48
C SER A 4 -20.35 -11.28 -3.10
N ILE A 5 -20.64 -10.97 -1.84
CA ILE A 5 -20.52 -9.62 -1.29
C ILE A 5 -19.31 -9.62 -0.36
N THR A 6 -18.29 -8.83 -0.71
CA THR A 6 -17.10 -8.65 0.11
C THR A 6 -16.79 -7.18 0.30
N LYS A 7 -16.30 -6.83 1.50
CA LYS A 7 -15.72 -5.52 1.81
C LYS A 7 -14.21 -5.58 1.97
N ASP A 8 -13.62 -6.75 1.75
CA ASP A 8 -12.19 -6.99 1.86
C ASP A 8 -11.46 -6.58 0.58
N GLY A 9 -10.58 -5.59 0.70
CA GLY A 9 -9.77 -5.08 -0.42
C GLY A 9 -8.82 -6.12 -1.00
N VAL A 10 -8.38 -7.13 -0.22
CA VAL A 10 -7.52 -8.21 -0.72
C VAL A 10 -8.29 -9.11 -1.68
N SER A 11 -9.49 -9.52 -1.28
CA SER A 11 -10.40 -10.30 -2.11
C SER A 11 -10.79 -9.54 -3.37
N VAL A 12 -11.10 -8.25 -3.27
CA VAL A 12 -11.41 -7.41 -4.44
C VAL A 12 -10.22 -7.32 -5.39
N ALA A 13 -9.02 -7.03 -4.88
CA ALA A 13 -7.83 -6.88 -5.73
C ALA A 13 -7.49 -8.16 -6.52
N LYS A 14 -7.74 -9.34 -5.96
CA LYS A 14 -7.51 -10.64 -6.63
C LYS A 14 -8.39 -10.86 -7.84
N GLU A 15 -9.62 -10.36 -7.80
CA GLU A 15 -10.62 -10.55 -8.87
C GLU A 15 -10.51 -9.48 -9.99
N VAL A 16 -9.65 -8.47 -9.83
CA VAL A 16 -9.45 -7.43 -10.86
C VAL A 16 -8.58 -7.99 -11.98
N GLU A 17 -9.19 -8.21 -13.13
CA GLU A 17 -8.52 -8.52 -14.41
C GLU A 17 -9.10 -7.65 -15.52
N LEU A 18 -8.22 -7.05 -16.32
CA LEU A 18 -8.58 -6.17 -17.42
C LEU A 18 -8.43 -6.90 -18.76
N LYS A 19 -9.34 -6.59 -19.70
CA LYS A 19 -9.31 -7.19 -21.04
C LYS A 19 -8.10 -6.74 -21.87
N ASP A 20 -7.70 -5.48 -21.70
CA ASP A 20 -6.51 -4.96 -22.37
C ASP A 20 -5.25 -5.45 -21.66
N SER A 21 -4.32 -6.02 -22.44
CA SER A 21 -3.11 -6.64 -21.90
C SER A 21 -2.14 -5.64 -21.24
N LEU A 22 -2.07 -4.39 -21.72
CA LEU A 22 -1.18 -3.37 -21.16
C LEU A 22 -1.76 -2.82 -19.86
N GLU A 23 -3.06 -2.53 -19.86
CA GLU A 23 -3.76 -2.09 -18.64
C GLU A 23 -3.72 -3.20 -17.57
N ASN A 24 -3.95 -4.45 -17.96
CA ASN A 24 -3.91 -5.59 -17.04
C ASN A 24 -2.51 -5.81 -16.46
N MET A 25 -1.46 -5.58 -17.25
CA MET A 25 -0.08 -5.61 -16.77
C MET A 25 0.15 -4.54 -15.68
N GLY A 26 -0.31 -3.31 -15.91
CA GLY A 26 -0.23 -2.24 -14.92
C GLY A 26 -1.00 -2.55 -13.63
N ALA A 27 -2.23 -3.04 -13.76
CA ALA A 27 -3.05 -3.46 -12.62
C ALA A 27 -2.39 -4.61 -11.84
N SER A 28 -1.81 -5.58 -12.54
CA SER A 28 -1.10 -6.71 -11.94
C SER A 28 0.13 -6.29 -11.14
N LEU A 29 0.88 -5.29 -11.62
CA LEU A 29 2.03 -4.74 -10.89
C LEU A 29 1.62 -4.12 -9.55
N VAL A 30 0.54 -3.34 -9.53
CA VAL A 30 0.02 -2.75 -8.29
C VAL A 30 -0.55 -3.83 -7.36
N ARG A 31 -1.24 -4.83 -7.92
CA ARG A 31 -1.77 -5.98 -7.16
C ARG A 31 -0.68 -6.76 -6.45
N GLU A 32 0.43 -7.02 -7.13
CA GLU A 32 1.59 -7.73 -6.56
C GLU A 32 2.19 -6.98 -5.36
N VAL A 33 2.30 -5.64 -5.47
CA VAL A 33 2.80 -4.80 -4.35
C VAL A 33 1.82 -4.81 -3.18
N ALA A 34 0.52 -4.70 -3.45
CA ALA A 34 -0.51 -4.75 -2.43
C ALA A 34 -0.52 -6.12 -1.71
N SER A 35 -0.41 -7.22 -2.46
CA SER A 35 -0.38 -8.58 -1.90
C SER A 35 0.80 -8.77 -0.96
N LYS A 36 2.02 -8.36 -1.38
CA LYS A 36 3.22 -8.47 -0.52
C LYS A 36 3.09 -7.67 0.77
N THR A 37 2.37 -6.54 0.74
CA THR A 37 2.10 -5.74 1.94
C THR A 37 1.22 -6.52 2.91
N ALA A 38 0.15 -7.17 2.41
CA ALA A 38 -0.70 -8.05 3.20
C ALA A 38 0.10 -9.22 3.81
N ASP A 39 0.95 -9.87 3.01
CA ASP A 39 1.69 -11.05 3.45
C ASP A 39 2.70 -10.74 4.57
N GLN A 40 3.29 -9.54 4.55
CA GLN A 40 4.27 -9.13 5.56
C GLN A 40 3.64 -8.44 6.78
N ALA A 41 2.65 -7.58 6.57
CA ALA A 41 2.07 -6.75 7.63
C ALA A 41 0.71 -7.25 8.16
N GLY A 42 0.04 -8.13 7.43
CA GLY A 42 -1.30 -8.65 7.75
C GLY A 42 -2.47 -7.72 7.37
N ASP A 43 -2.19 -6.46 7.03
CA ASP A 43 -3.14 -5.45 6.57
C ASP A 43 -2.40 -4.39 5.71
N GLY A 44 -3.12 -3.43 5.14
CA GLY A 44 -2.55 -2.28 4.43
C GLY A 44 -2.60 -2.39 2.91
N THR A 45 -3.27 -3.41 2.36
CA THR A 45 -3.41 -3.62 0.91
C THR A 45 -4.13 -2.46 0.21
N THR A 46 -5.19 -1.95 0.82
CA THR A 46 -5.92 -0.79 0.30
C THR A 46 -5.06 0.47 0.37
N THR A 47 -4.35 0.69 1.48
CA THR A 47 -3.46 1.83 1.66
C THR A 47 -2.32 1.81 0.63
N ALA A 48 -1.67 0.66 0.43
CA ALA A 48 -0.61 0.50 -0.55
C ALA A 48 -1.11 0.79 -1.98
N THR A 49 -2.31 0.29 -2.33
CA THR A 49 -2.91 0.50 -3.65
C THR A 49 -3.21 1.99 -3.91
N VAL A 50 -3.81 2.67 -2.93
CA VAL A 50 -4.14 4.10 -3.05
C VAL A 50 -2.88 4.96 -3.12
N LEU A 51 -1.87 4.67 -2.29
CA LEU A 51 -0.59 5.39 -2.34
C LEU A 51 0.13 5.17 -3.66
N ALA A 52 0.21 3.93 -4.15
CA ALA A 52 0.82 3.62 -5.43
C ALA A 52 0.17 4.40 -6.58
N HIS A 53 -1.17 4.47 -6.60
CA HIS A 53 -1.90 5.26 -7.59
C HIS A 53 -1.59 6.77 -7.49
N ALA A 54 -1.65 7.34 -6.28
CA ALA A 54 -1.40 8.77 -6.06
C ALA A 54 0.03 9.17 -6.46
N ILE A 55 1.00 8.38 -6.04
CA ILE A 55 2.43 8.58 -6.34
C ILE A 55 2.69 8.48 -7.85
N PHE A 56 2.12 7.46 -8.51
CA PHE A 56 2.26 7.28 -9.95
C PHE A 56 1.65 8.44 -10.73
N LYS A 57 0.44 8.87 -10.36
CA LYS A 57 -0.27 9.97 -11.02
C LYS A 57 0.51 11.28 -10.95
N GLU A 58 0.98 11.65 -9.77
CA GLU A 58 1.77 12.88 -9.60
C GLU A 58 3.17 12.77 -10.21
N GLY A 59 3.80 11.59 -10.14
CA GLY A 59 5.06 11.33 -10.83
C GLY A 59 4.95 11.51 -12.34
N LEU A 60 3.92 10.92 -12.95
CA LEU A 60 3.65 11.03 -14.38
C LEU A 60 3.40 12.49 -14.78
N ARG A 61 2.61 13.23 -14.00
CA ARG A 61 2.37 14.66 -14.24
C ARG A 61 3.68 15.45 -14.30
N ASN A 62 4.59 15.26 -13.34
CA ASN A 62 5.87 15.96 -13.33
C ASN A 62 6.78 15.56 -14.50
N ILE A 63 6.81 14.28 -14.85
CA ILE A 63 7.57 13.78 -16.00
C ILE A 63 7.03 14.37 -17.30
N THR A 64 5.70 14.41 -17.49
CA THR A 64 5.08 15.03 -18.67
C THR A 64 5.35 16.53 -18.78
N ALA A 65 5.62 17.20 -17.65
CA ALA A 65 6.03 18.61 -17.61
C ALA A 65 7.52 18.83 -17.94
N GLY A 66 8.28 17.77 -18.24
CA GLY A 66 9.69 17.83 -18.63
C GLY A 66 10.69 17.50 -17.52
N ALA A 67 10.23 17.08 -16.33
CA ALA A 67 11.12 16.65 -15.27
C ALA A 67 11.84 15.33 -15.64
N ASN A 68 13.10 15.19 -15.22
CA ASN A 68 13.87 13.96 -15.46
C ASN A 68 13.33 12.80 -14.60
N PRO A 69 12.85 11.69 -15.20
CA PRO A 69 12.30 10.54 -14.46
C PRO A 69 13.27 9.95 -13.43
N ILE A 70 14.57 9.94 -13.72
CA ILE A 70 15.60 9.39 -12.83
C ILE A 70 15.74 10.26 -11.58
N GLU A 71 15.70 11.58 -11.73
CA GLU A 71 15.81 12.50 -10.60
C GLU A 71 14.55 12.50 -9.74
N VAL A 72 13.37 12.44 -10.38
CA VAL A 72 12.08 12.30 -9.71
C VAL A 72 12.08 11.03 -8.86
N LYS A 73 12.45 9.88 -9.45
CA LYS A 73 12.59 8.62 -8.71
C LYS A 73 13.56 8.74 -7.54
N ARG A 74 14.76 9.30 -7.77
CA ARG A 74 15.77 9.49 -6.70
C ARG A 74 15.23 10.37 -5.56
N GLY A 75 14.45 11.40 -5.87
CA GLY A 75 13.79 12.24 -4.88
C GLY A 75 12.74 11.48 -4.08
N MET A 76 11.93 10.66 -4.75
CA MET A 76 10.92 9.80 -4.13
C MET A 76 11.54 8.78 -3.18
N ASP A 77 12.64 8.13 -3.60
CA ASP A 77 13.36 7.15 -2.77
C ASP A 77 13.87 7.80 -1.47
N LYS A 78 14.51 8.99 -1.58
CA LYS A 78 14.98 9.75 -0.41
C LYS A 78 13.84 10.21 0.51
N ALA A 79 12.73 10.65 -0.08
CA ALA A 79 11.55 11.06 0.69
C ALA A 79 10.95 9.86 1.44
N CYS A 80 10.88 8.68 0.80
CA CYS A 80 10.43 7.45 1.41
C CYS A 80 11.31 7.06 2.62
N GLU A 81 12.63 7.08 2.47
CA GLU A 81 13.58 6.81 3.56
C GLU A 81 13.37 7.76 4.75
N ALA A 82 13.23 9.06 4.48
CA ALA A 82 13.00 10.06 5.52
C ALA A 82 11.66 9.85 6.24
N ILE A 83 10.58 9.56 5.49
CA ILE A 83 9.26 9.29 6.06
C ILE A 83 9.29 8.04 6.94
N VAL A 84 9.92 6.95 6.47
CA VAL A 84 10.03 5.71 7.24
C VAL A 84 10.84 5.94 8.53
N ALA A 85 11.92 6.72 8.45
CA ALA A 85 12.71 7.07 9.63
C ALA A 85 11.88 7.85 10.66
N GLU A 86 11.05 8.80 10.22
CA GLU A 86 10.19 9.58 11.11
C GLU A 86 9.03 8.74 11.68
N LEU A 87 8.40 7.89 10.87
CA LEU A 87 7.37 6.95 11.33
C LEU A 87 7.88 6.03 12.45
N LYS A 88 9.14 5.58 12.37
CA LYS A 88 9.76 4.80 13.45
C LYS A 88 9.90 5.60 14.74
N LYS A 89 10.19 6.91 14.67
CA LYS A 89 10.26 7.76 15.87
C LYS A 89 8.90 8.02 16.49
N LEU A 90 7.86 8.12 15.67
CA LEU A 90 6.47 8.26 16.12
C LEU A 90 5.90 6.96 16.69
N SER A 91 6.48 5.81 16.35
CA SER A 91 6.03 4.52 16.84
C SER A 91 6.22 4.38 18.35
N ARG A 92 5.22 3.83 19.03
CA ARG A 92 5.29 3.50 20.45
C ARG A 92 5.60 2.02 20.59
N GLU A 93 6.73 1.72 21.20
CA GLU A 93 7.12 0.35 21.53
C GLU A 93 6.21 -0.22 22.62
N VAL A 94 5.70 -1.43 22.41
CA VAL A 94 4.85 -2.16 23.35
C VAL A 94 5.75 -3.13 24.13
N LYS A 95 5.96 -2.89 25.42
CA LYS A 95 6.96 -3.63 26.22
C LYS A 95 6.34 -4.60 27.22
N ASP A 96 5.19 -4.23 27.75
CA ASP A 96 4.63 -4.89 28.91
C ASP A 96 3.47 -5.82 28.52
N LYS A 97 3.32 -6.95 29.24
CA LYS A 97 2.21 -7.89 29.02
C LYS A 97 0.82 -7.22 29.08
N LYS A 98 0.69 -6.16 29.89
CA LYS A 98 -0.54 -5.39 30.01
C LYS A 98 -0.84 -4.59 28.74
N GLU A 99 0.18 -3.97 28.13
CA GLU A 99 0.02 -3.24 26.87
C GLU A 99 -0.24 -4.19 25.70
N ILE A 100 0.42 -5.34 25.68
CA ILE A 100 0.15 -6.41 24.69
C ILE A 100 -1.32 -6.84 24.77
N ALA A 101 -1.83 -7.08 25.98
CA ALA A 101 -3.24 -7.43 26.17
C ALA A 101 -4.17 -6.31 25.68
N GLN A 102 -3.87 -5.05 25.98
CA GLN A 102 -4.66 -3.91 25.52
C GLN A 102 -4.71 -3.80 23.99
N VAL A 103 -3.56 -3.96 23.31
CA VAL A 103 -3.51 -3.94 21.84
C VAL A 103 -4.29 -5.12 21.27
N ALA A 104 -4.14 -6.32 21.84
CA ALA A 104 -4.86 -7.51 21.40
C ALA A 104 -6.38 -7.36 21.56
N THR A 105 -6.85 -6.79 22.68
CA THR A 105 -8.27 -6.51 22.93
C THR A 105 -8.85 -5.57 21.87
N ILE A 106 -8.16 -4.46 21.58
CA ILE A 106 -8.60 -3.50 20.55
C ILE A 106 -8.62 -4.17 19.18
N SER A 107 -7.57 -4.90 18.80
CA SER A 107 -7.48 -5.55 17.49
C SER A 107 -8.48 -6.70 17.31
N ALA A 108 -8.92 -7.35 18.39
CA ALA A 108 -9.92 -8.42 18.36
C ALA A 108 -11.37 -7.91 18.40
N ASN A 109 -11.60 -6.58 18.44
CA ASN A 109 -12.92 -5.98 18.67
C ASN A 109 -13.64 -6.59 19.91
N SER A 110 -12.89 -6.83 20.99
CA SER A 110 -13.41 -7.37 22.26
C SER A 110 -13.47 -6.33 23.37
#